data_AF-A0A960P7N0-F1
#
_entry.id   AF-A0A960P7N0-F1
#
_cell.length_a   1.000
_cell.length_b   1.000
_cell.length_c   1.000
_cell.angle_alpha   90.00
_cell.angle_beta   90.00
_cell.angle_gamma   90.00
#
_symmetry.space_group_name_H-M   'P 1'
#
loop_
_entity.id
_entity.type
_entity.pdbx_description
1 polymer ?
#
loop_
_entity_poly.entity_id
_entity_poly.type
_entity_poly.pdbx_seq_one_letter_code
_entity_poly.pdbx_strand_id
1 'polypeptide(L)'
;MAVIADGRLQQVGEPQTVYERPANLFVARFIGSPPMNTIEGEVAEAGVVAAGASRIPFTGDVAKGRKVVVGLRPEHLHLGEGDIEATVKA
;
A
#
# COMPACT_ATOMS: atom_id res chain seq x y z
N MET A 1 -19.07 -8.35 4.46
CA MET A 1 -18.49 -8.75 3.16
C MET A 1 -17.43 -9.80 3.39
N ALA A 2 -17.37 -10.81 2.52
CA ALA A 2 -16.31 -11.81 2.48
C ALA A 2 -15.54 -11.66 1.17
N VAL A 3 -14.22 -11.67 1.24
CA VAL A 3 -13.31 -11.62 0.08
C VAL A 3 -12.66 -12.99 -0.05
N ILE A 4 -12.81 -13.62 -1.22
CA ILE A 4 -12.32 -14.98 -1.51
C ILE A 4 -11.41 -14.90 -2.73
N ALA A 5 -10.29 -15.62 -2.69
CA ALA A 5 -9.38 -15.82 -3.81
C ALA A 5 -8.95 -17.29 -3.85
N ASP A 6 -8.96 -17.90 -5.04
CA ASP A 6 -8.57 -19.30 -5.27
C ASP A 6 -9.28 -20.29 -4.33
N GLY A 7 -10.57 -20.06 -4.09
CA GLY A 7 -11.39 -20.89 -3.19
C GLY A 7 -11.06 -20.74 -1.69
N ARG A 8 -10.21 -19.78 -1.32
CA ARG A 8 -9.79 -19.53 0.07
C ARG A 8 -10.29 -18.16 0.55
N LEU A 9 -10.85 -18.13 1.75
CA LEU A 9 -11.23 -16.88 2.42
C LEU A 9 -9.97 -16.05 2.71
N GLN A 10 -9.94 -14.82 2.22
CA GLN A 10 -8.85 -13.87 2.43
C GLN A 10 -9.14 -12.93 3.60
N GLN A 11 -10.38 -12.43 3.67
CA GLN A 11 -10.85 -11.56 4.74
C GLN A 11 -12.37 -11.59 4.82
N VAL A 12 -12.91 -11.44 6.04
CA VAL A 12 -14.33 -11.22 6.29
C VAL A 12 -14.50 -10.07 7.26
N GLY A 13 -15.43 -9.16 6.98
CA GLY A 13 -15.70 -8.00 7.84
C GLY A 13 -16.68 -7.01 7.22
N GLU A 14 -16.92 -5.90 7.91
CA GLU A 14 -17.69 -4.78 7.37
C GLU A 14 -17.02 -4.21 6.12
N PRO A 15 -17.78 -3.73 5.11
CA PRO A 15 -17.20 -3.20 3.89
C PRO A 15 -16.13 -2.13 4.11
N GLN A 16 -16.39 -1.21 5.04
CA GLN A 16 -15.46 -0.15 5.40
C GLN A 16 -14.16 -0.72 6.00
N THR A 17 -14.26 -1.67 6.93
CA THR A 17 -13.09 -2.31 7.53
C THR A 17 -12.23 -3.06 6.50
N VAL A 18 -12.86 -3.78 5.56
CA VAL A 18 -12.12 -4.47 4.48
C VAL A 18 -11.40 -3.47 3.57
N TYR A 19 -12.00 -2.29 3.34
CA TYR A 19 -11.43 -1.22 2.54
C TYR A 19 -10.25 -0.51 3.26
N GLU A 20 -10.46 -0.09 4.50
CA GLU A 20 -9.50 0.71 5.28
C GLU A 20 -8.37 -0.13 5.87
N ARG A 21 -8.64 -1.39 6.22
CA ARG A 21 -7.72 -2.30 6.89
C ARG A 21 -7.67 -3.65 6.16
N PRO A 22 -7.17 -3.68 4.92
CA PRO A 22 -7.04 -4.92 4.17
C PRO A 22 -6.08 -5.88 4.90
N ALA A 23 -6.48 -7.14 5.03
CA ALA A 23 -5.71 -8.15 5.76
C ALA A 23 -4.43 -8.58 5.04
N ASN A 24 -4.37 -8.39 3.72
CA ASN A 24 -3.20 -8.73 2.91
C ASN A 24 -3.18 -7.91 1.59
N LEU A 25 -2.08 -8.05 0.84
CA LEU A 25 -1.84 -7.32 -0.39
C LEU A 25 -2.86 -7.62 -1.49
N PHE A 26 -3.38 -8.84 -1.55
CA PHE A 26 -4.44 -9.19 -2.50
C PHE A 26 -5.70 -8.38 -2.21
N VAL A 27 -6.17 -8.37 -0.96
CA VAL A 27 -7.37 -7.61 -0.58
C VAL A 27 -7.18 -6.12 -0.83
N ALA A 28 -6.00 -5.58 -0.50
CA ALA A 28 -5.66 -4.17 -0.74
C ALA A 28 -5.76 -3.77 -2.23
N ARG A 29 -5.28 -4.64 -3.12
CA ARG A 29 -5.30 -4.42 -4.58
C ARG A 29 -6.64 -4.78 -5.23
N PHE A 30 -7.45 -5.60 -4.59
CA PHE A 30 -8.73 -6.07 -5.13
C PHE A 30 -9.91 -5.16 -4.75
N ILE A 31 -9.90 -4.61 -3.53
CA ILE A 31 -11.00 -3.80 -3.00
C ILE A 31 -10.73 -2.31 -3.21
N GLY A 32 -11.64 -1.64 -3.93
CA GLY A 32 -11.57 -0.23 -4.31
C GLY A 32 -11.49 -0.04 -5.83
N SER A 33 -12.02 1.08 -6.33
CA SER A 33 -11.91 1.47 -7.73
C SER A 33 -11.66 2.98 -7.81
N PRO A 34 -10.43 3.43 -8.17
CA PRO A 34 -9.26 2.61 -8.50
C PRO A 34 -8.74 1.79 -7.31
N PRO A 35 -7.98 0.70 -7.56
CA PRO A 35 -7.39 -0.10 -6.49
C PRO A 35 -6.29 0.66 -5.75
N MET A 36 -5.85 0.14 -4.59
CA MET A 36 -4.74 0.71 -3.84
C MET A 36 -3.45 0.72 -4.67
N ASN A 37 -2.76 1.86 -4.72
CA ASN A 37 -1.42 1.95 -5.28
C ASN A 37 -0.44 1.22 -4.36
N THR A 38 0.55 0.53 -4.93
CA THR A 38 1.52 -0.23 -4.13
C THR A 38 2.93 0.03 -4.62
N ILE A 39 3.85 0.27 -3.68
CA ILE A 39 5.26 0.54 -3.96
C ILE A 39 6.11 -0.37 -3.08
N GLU A 40 7.10 -1.03 -3.68
CA GLU A 40 8.08 -1.80 -2.92
C GLU A 40 9.03 -0.87 -2.17
N GLY A 41 9.41 -1.27 -0.96
CA GLY A 41 10.34 -0.50 -0.15
C GLY A 41 11.06 -1.35 0.89
N GLU A 42 11.90 -0.68 1.66
CA GLU A 42 12.67 -1.26 2.75
C GLU A 42 12.64 -0.33 3.96
N VAL A 43 12.51 -0.90 5.17
CA VAL A 43 12.56 -0.10 6.41
C VAL A 43 13.96 0.48 6.58
N ALA A 44 14.11 1.78 6.39
CA ALA A 44 15.40 2.46 6.45
C ALA A 44 15.85 2.70 7.90
N GLU A 45 14.89 2.98 8.77
CA GLU A 45 15.05 3.19 10.21
C GLU A 45 13.68 3.03 10.89
N ALA A 46 13.66 3.06 12.23
CA ALA A 46 12.42 2.91 12.99
C ALA A 46 11.37 3.94 12.52
N GLY A 47 10.20 3.45 12.10
CA GLY A 47 9.09 4.28 11.64
C GLY A 47 9.27 4.94 10.28
N VAL A 48 10.29 4.58 9.47
CA VAL A 48 10.46 5.11 8.11
C VAL A 48 10.77 4.01 7.09
N VAL A 49 9.99 3.99 6.00
CA VAL A 49 10.24 3.16 4.82
C VAL A 49 10.88 4.01 3.72
N ALA A 50 11.96 3.51 3.12
CA ALA A 50 12.48 4.02 1.86
C ALA A 50 11.84 3.27 0.69
N ALA A 51 11.20 3.99 -0.23
CA ALA A 51 10.51 3.45 -1.39
C ALA A 51 10.84 4.30 -2.63
N GLY A 52 11.73 3.80 -3.49
CA GLY A 52 12.35 4.62 -4.54
C GLY A 52 13.11 5.81 -3.95
N ALA A 53 12.82 7.02 -4.43
CA ALA A 53 13.38 8.26 -3.89
C ALA A 53 12.64 8.78 -2.63
N SER A 54 11.49 8.18 -2.28
CA SER A 54 10.63 8.66 -1.20
C SER A 54 11.00 8.06 0.16
N ARG A 55 10.88 8.86 1.21
CA ARG A 55 10.91 8.41 2.61
C ARG A 55 9.52 8.60 3.22
N ILE A 56 8.89 7.49 3.60
CA ILE A 56 7.49 7.48 4.05
C ILE A 56 7.44 7.10 5.53
N PRO A 57 6.93 7.98 6.41
CA PRO A 57 6.77 7.65 7.82
C PRO A 57 5.64 6.62 7.99
N PHE A 58 5.80 5.74 8.97
CA PHE A 58 4.77 4.79 9.37
C PHE A 58 4.82 4.55 10.88
N THR A 59 3.68 4.13 11.44
CA THR A 59 3.60 3.70 12.83
C THR A 59 3.72 2.19 12.90
N GLY A 60 4.61 1.68 13.76
CA GLY A 60 4.76 0.26 14.02
C GLY A 60 6.20 -0.10 14.35
N ASP A 61 6.37 -1.29 14.94
CA ASP A 61 7.68 -1.83 15.26
C ASP A 61 8.07 -2.86 14.19
N VAL A 62 8.81 -2.39 13.18
CA VAL A 62 9.33 -3.23 12.10
C VAL A 62 10.83 -3.00 12.01
N ALA A 63 11.59 -4.09 12.01
CA ALA A 63 13.04 -4.04 11.99
C ALA A 63 13.58 -3.35 10.72
N LYS A 64 14.64 -2.57 10.89
CA LYS A 64 15.44 -2.00 9.80
C LYS A 64 15.92 -3.10 8.84
N GLY A 65 15.95 -2.80 7.55
CA GLY A 65 16.35 -3.72 6.49
C GLY A 65 15.24 -4.66 6.03
N ARG A 66 14.05 -4.61 6.65
CA ARG A 66 12.92 -5.45 6.23
C ARG A 66 12.33 -4.92 4.93
N LYS A 67 12.26 -5.78 3.92
CA LYS A 67 11.48 -5.53 2.70
C LYS A 67 9.99 -5.49 3.00
N VAL A 68 9.31 -4.48 2.50
CA VAL A 68 7.88 -4.20 2.73
C VAL A 68 7.22 -3.70 1.45
N VAL A 69 5.89 -3.69 1.44
CA VAL A 69 5.09 -3.03 0.39
C VAL A 69 4.29 -1.93 1.05
N VAL A 70 4.44 -0.71 0.54
CA VAL A 70 3.65 0.46 0.96
C VAL A 70 2.38 0.50 0.14
N GLY A 71 1.22 0.54 0.82
CA GLY A 71 -0.08 0.70 0.20
C GLY A 71 -0.60 2.13 0.36
N LEU A 72 -1.00 2.76 -0.75
CA LEU A 72 -1.49 4.14 -0.79
C LEU A 72 -2.83 4.19 -1.52
N ARG A 73 -3.88 4.60 -0.81
CA ARG A 73 -5.19 4.82 -1.44
C ARG A 73 -5.14 6.02 -2.39
N PRO A 74 -5.63 5.91 -3.64
CA PRO A 74 -5.60 7.02 -4.60
C PRO A 74 -6.18 8.33 -4.05
N GLU A 75 -7.28 8.25 -3.31
CA GLU A 75 -7.96 9.40 -2.70
C GLU A 75 -7.18 10.07 -1.55
N HIS A 76 -6.12 9.44 -1.06
CA HIS A 76 -5.21 10.05 -0.08
C HIS A 76 -3.98 10.70 -0.73
N LEU A 77 -3.84 10.59 -2.05
CA LEU A 77 -2.79 11.21 -2.82
C LEU A 77 -3.28 12.51 -3.42
N HIS A 78 -2.45 13.53 -3.32
CA HIS A 78 -2.65 14.82 -3.97
C HIS A 78 -1.46 15.08 -4.87
N LEU A 79 -1.71 15.65 -6.05
CA LEU A 79 -0.63 16.11 -6.91
C LEU A 79 0.06 17.29 -6.23
N GLY A 80 1.37 17.18 -6.05
CA GLY A 80 2.20 18.31 -5.65
C GLY A 80 2.38 19.29 -6.81
N GLU A 81 2.87 20.47 -6.50
CA GLU A 81 3.30 21.43 -7.51
C GLU A 81 4.71 21.09 -8.01
N GLY A 82 4.98 21.40 -9.29
CA GLY A 82 6.27 21.18 -9.93
C GLY A 82 6.29 20.02 -10.92
N ASP A 83 7.39 19.91 -11.67
CA ASP A 83 7.59 18.87 -12.67
C ASP A 83 8.23 17.63 -12.05
N ILE A 84 7.80 16.46 -12.50
CA ILE A 84 8.39 15.17 -12.13
C ILE A 84 9.03 14.58 -13.38
N GLU A 85 10.36 14.44 -13.38
CA GLU A 85 11.04 13.65 -14.40
C GLU A 85 10.72 12.16 -14.19
N ALA A 86 10.07 11.54 -15.18
CA ALA A 86 9.72 10.13 -15.16
C ALA A 86 9.91 9.50 -16.54
N THR A 87 10.27 8.21 -16.56
CA THR A 87 10.34 7.42 -17.79
C THR A 87 9.10 6.55 -17.93
N VAL A 88 8.32 6.76 -18.99
CA VAL A 88 7.21 5.87 -19.37
C VAL A 88 7.76 4.74 -20.24
N LYS A 89 7.60 3.50 -19.77
CA LYS A 89 7.89 2.30 -20.57
C LYS A 89 6.58 1.70 -21.06
N ALA A 90 6.46 1.53 -22.37
CA ALA A 90 5.35 0.81 -23.01
C ALA A 90 5.65 -0.68 -23.08
#